data_AF-A0A970J7F1-F1
#
_entry.id   AF-A0A970J7F1-F1
#
_cell.length_a   1.000
_cell.length_b   1.000
_cell.length_c   1.000
_cell.angle_alpha   90.00
_cell.angle_beta   90.00
_cell.angle_gamma   90.00
#
_symmetry.space_group_name_H-M   'P 1'
#
loop_
_entity.id
_entity.type
_entity.pdbx_description
1 polymer ?
#
loop_
_entity_poly.entity_id
_entity_poly.type
_entity_poly.pdbx_seq_one_letter_code
_entity_poly.pdbx_strand_id
1 'polypeptide(L)'
;MSIHYEVISDEDINCIKDLCNELMAYQKSKAYIHPEFFDNMCFETRVIPSVKSAKANFTIIAKDGDEIVGYAYSNISPKRTYSGGFATLHCDAFFDFDSVKT
;
A
#
# COMPACT_ATOMS: atom_id res chain seq x y z
N MET A 1 -12.08 -12.74 18.61
CA MET A 1 -11.47 -12.77 17.27
C MET A 1 -11.99 -13.94 16.47
N SER A 2 -13.00 -13.67 15.66
CA SER A 2 -13.39 -14.50 14.52
C SER A 2 -13.06 -13.70 13.28
N ILE A 3 -11.83 -13.88 12.75
CA ILE A 3 -11.36 -13.10 11.61
C ILE A 3 -11.97 -13.65 10.32
N HIS A 4 -12.66 -12.77 9.60
CA HIS A 4 -13.20 -13.05 8.28
C HIS A 4 -12.53 -12.15 7.25
N TYR A 5 -12.27 -12.70 6.07
CA TYR A 5 -11.65 -11.96 4.96
C TYR A 5 -12.67 -11.67 3.87
N GLU A 6 -12.67 -10.44 3.37
CA GLU A 6 -13.51 -10.00 2.27
C GLU A 6 -12.63 -9.35 1.20
N VAL A 7 -12.86 -9.70 -0.07
CA VAL A 7 -12.25 -9.00 -1.21
C VAL A 7 -13.09 -7.76 -1.48
N ILE A 8 -12.44 -6.59 -1.59
CA ILE A 8 -13.13 -5.33 -1.91
C ILE A 8 -12.73 -4.82 -3.29
N SER A 9 -13.64 -4.05 -3.88
CA SER A 9 -13.42 -3.37 -5.16
C SER A 9 -12.52 -2.14 -5.00
N ASP A 10 -12.01 -1.62 -6.12
CA ASP A 10 -11.24 -0.37 -6.11
C ASP A 10 -12.11 0.83 -5.75
N GLU A 11 -13.42 0.77 -6.02
CA GLU A 11 -14.39 1.79 -5.64
C GLU A 11 -14.60 1.86 -4.12
N ASP A 12 -14.48 0.72 -3.44
CA ASP A 12 -14.70 0.59 -2.00
C ASP A 12 -13.43 0.83 -1.16
N ILE A 13 -12.28 1.07 -1.79
CA ILE A 13 -10.97 1.18 -1.11
C ILE A 13 -10.89 2.29 -0.06
N ASN A 14 -11.82 3.26 -0.07
CA ASN A 14 -11.88 4.29 0.97
C ASN A 14 -12.22 3.72 2.35
N CYS A 15 -12.80 2.52 2.45
CA CYS A 15 -13.13 1.91 3.73
C CYS A 15 -11.90 1.60 4.61
N ILE A 16 -10.70 1.48 4.02
CA ILE A 16 -9.44 1.23 4.74
C ILE A 16 -8.66 2.50 5.08
N LYS A 17 -9.16 3.70 4.74
CA LYS A 17 -8.42 4.97 4.86
C LYS A 17 -7.93 5.24 6.28
N ASP A 18 -8.84 5.19 7.24
CA ASP A 18 -8.52 5.57 8.63
C ASP A 18 -7.52 4.57 9.23
N LEU A 19 -7.79 3.26 9.05
CA LEU A 19 -6.88 2.19 9.44
C LEU A 19 -5.50 2.33 8.78
N CYS A 20 -5.44 2.67 7.49
CA CYS A 20 -4.18 2.92 6.79
C CYS A 20 -3.37 4.05 7.42
N ASN A 21 -4.03 5.18 7.72
CA ASN A 21 -3.38 6.35 8.31
C ASN A 21 -2.89 6.08 9.73
N GLU A 22 -3.68 5.37 10.54
CA GLU A 22 -3.30 4.96 11.89
C GLU A 22 -2.09 4.01 11.86
N LEU A 23 -2.09 3.03 10.96
CA LEU A 23 -0.96 2.11 10.79
C LEU A 23 0.30 2.84 10.35
N MET A 24 0.22 3.83 9.46
CA MET A 24 1.39 4.63 9.04
C MET A 24 1.92 5.49 10.18
N ALA A 25 1.05 6.14 10.96
CA ALA A 25 1.47 6.88 12.15
C ALA A 25 2.15 5.97 13.19
N TYR A 26 1.59 4.78 13.40
CA TYR A 26 2.18 3.77 14.28
C TYR A 26 3.56 3.30 13.76
N GLN A 27 3.66 2.96 12.47
CA GLN A 27 4.92 2.54 11.84
C GLN A 27 6.00 3.63 12.00
N LYS A 28 5.66 4.90 11.74
CA LYS A 28 6.56 6.04 11.99
C LYS A 28 7.03 6.10 13.44
N SER A 29 6.12 5.91 14.41
CA SER A 29 6.45 5.94 15.84
C SER A 29 7.42 4.82 16.28
N LYS A 30 7.54 3.76 15.48
CA LYS A 30 8.42 2.61 15.72
C LYS A 30 9.63 2.57 14.79
N ALA A 31 9.68 3.44 13.78
CA ALA A 31 10.75 3.45 12.80
C ALA A 31 12.05 3.99 13.40
N TYR A 32 13.12 3.21 13.28
CA TYR A 32 14.47 3.62 13.67
C TYR A 32 15.33 4.01 12.47
N ILE A 33 15.01 3.48 11.28
CA ILE A 33 15.75 3.70 10.03
C ILE A 33 14.86 4.54 9.12
N HIS A 34 15.34 5.72 8.72
CA HIS A 34 14.64 6.69 7.87
C HIS A 34 13.18 7.00 8.27
N PRO A 35 12.89 7.37 9.54
CA PRO A 35 11.53 7.72 9.97
C PRO A 35 10.92 8.90 9.20
N GLU A 36 11.74 9.80 8.64
CA GLU A 36 11.34 10.92 7.80
C GLU A 36 10.60 10.47 6.52
N PHE A 37 10.80 9.24 6.07
CA PHE A 37 10.08 8.69 4.92
C PHE A 37 8.58 8.61 5.15
N PHE A 38 8.14 8.53 6.41
CA PHE A 38 6.74 8.48 6.78
C PHE A 38 6.08 9.86 6.90
N ASP A 39 6.84 10.98 6.84
CA ASP A 39 6.31 12.34 7.08
C ASP A 39 5.15 12.71 6.15
N ASN A 40 5.18 12.20 4.92
CA ASN A 40 4.17 12.46 3.90
C ASN A 40 3.39 11.19 3.50
N MET A 41 3.53 10.10 4.25
CA MET A 41 2.80 8.86 3.95
C MET A 41 1.42 8.89 4.58
N CYS A 42 0.41 8.83 3.73
CA CYS A 42 -0.97 8.59 4.11
C CYS A 42 -1.66 7.77 3.02
N PHE A 43 -2.91 7.40 3.26
CA PHE A 43 -3.77 6.72 2.30
C PHE A 43 -3.77 7.41 0.92
N GLU A 44 -3.93 8.73 0.89
CA GLU A 44 -4.00 9.53 -0.34
C GLU A 44 -2.68 9.55 -1.12
N THR A 45 -1.55 9.52 -0.44
CA THR A 45 -0.23 9.59 -1.09
C THR A 45 0.34 8.21 -1.40
N ARG A 46 -0.18 7.13 -0.79
CA ARG A 46 0.39 5.77 -0.93
C ARG A 46 -0.57 4.78 -1.58
N VAL A 47 -1.81 4.71 -1.13
CA VAL A 47 -2.75 3.67 -1.61
C VAL A 47 -3.41 4.13 -2.91
N ILE A 48 -3.98 5.34 -2.92
CA ILE A 48 -4.72 5.86 -4.10
C ILE A 48 -3.87 5.86 -5.37
N PRO A 49 -2.63 6.38 -5.39
CA PRO A 49 -1.85 6.40 -6.63
C PRO A 49 -1.39 5.00 -7.04
N SER A 50 -1.14 4.11 -6.06
CA SER A 50 -0.76 2.71 -6.30
C SER A 50 -1.88 1.94 -7.01
N VAL A 51 -3.11 2.05 -6.50
CA VAL A 51 -4.31 1.42 -7.06
C VAL A 51 -4.64 1.99 -8.44
N LYS A 52 -4.63 3.31 -8.60
CA LYS A 52 -4.98 3.98 -9.88
C LYS A 52 -3.98 3.75 -11.01
N SER A 53 -2.72 3.50 -10.68
CA SER A 53 -1.65 3.29 -11.67
C SER A 53 -1.43 1.81 -12.04
N ALA A 54 -2.17 0.91 -11.39
CA ALA A 54 -2.09 -0.51 -11.65
C ALA A 54 -2.95 -0.94 -12.84
N LYS A 55 -2.54 -2.02 -13.49
CA LYS A 55 -3.33 -2.74 -14.51
C LYS A 55 -4.35 -3.68 -13.89
N ALA A 56 -4.06 -4.17 -12.69
CA ALA A 56 -4.93 -5.03 -11.92
C ALA A 56 -4.65 -4.82 -10.43
N ASN A 57 -5.72 -4.81 -9.62
CA ASN A 57 -5.66 -4.69 -8.18
C ASN A 57 -6.33 -5.91 -7.54
N PHE A 58 -5.85 -6.29 -6.36
CA PHE A 58 -6.46 -7.27 -5.49
C PHE A 58 -6.33 -6.80 -4.06
N THR A 59 -7.45 -6.40 -3.47
CA THR A 59 -7.50 -5.87 -2.10
C THR A 59 -8.37 -6.76 -1.24
N ILE A 60 -7.83 -7.18 -0.10
CA ILE A 60 -8.54 -7.95 0.93
C ILE A 60 -8.55 -7.18 2.24
N ILE A 61 -9.69 -7.20 2.92
CA ILE A 61 -9.84 -6.69 4.28
C ILE A 61 -10.04 -7.86 5.24
N ALA A 62 -9.56 -7.69 6.47
CA ALA A 62 -9.77 -8.59 7.59
C ALA A 62 -10.73 -7.92 8.58
N LYS A 63 -11.79 -8.62 8.97
CA LYS A 63 -12.82 -8.12 9.88
C LYS A 63 -12.96 -9.01 11.10
N ASP A 64 -13.15 -8.40 12.27
CA ASP A 64 -13.63 -9.08 13.50
C ASP A 64 -15.06 -8.58 13.78
N GLY A 65 -16.06 -9.35 13.36
CA GLY A 65 -17.44 -8.85 13.25
C GLY A 65 -17.57 -7.80 12.13
N ASP A 66 -18.10 -6.62 12.46
CA ASP A 66 -18.28 -5.52 11.50
C ASP A 66 -17.07 -4.57 11.43
N GLU A 67 -16.08 -4.73 12.31
CA GLU A 67 -14.90 -3.87 12.39
C GLU A 67 -13.79 -4.34 11.44
N ILE A 68 -13.27 -3.43 10.62
CA ILE A 68 -12.08 -3.69 9.78
C ILE A 68 -10.83 -3.57 10.65
N VAL A 69 -10.15 -4.68 10.88
CA VAL A 69 -8.96 -4.77 11.76
C VAL A 69 -7.66 -4.95 10.99
N GLY A 70 -7.72 -5.14 9.67
CA GLY A 70 -6.55 -5.30 8.82
C GLY A 70 -6.91 -5.23 7.34
N TYR A 71 -5.89 -5.03 6.51
CA TYR A 71 -6.03 -5.15 5.07
C TYR A 71 -4.69 -5.55 4.43
N ALA A 72 -4.76 -6.13 3.24
CA ALA A 72 -3.64 -6.30 2.35
C ALA A 72 -4.09 -5.94 0.93
N TYR A 73 -3.23 -5.26 0.19
CA TYR A 73 -3.47 -4.99 -1.22
C TYR A 73 -2.25 -5.42 -2.03
N SER A 74 -2.53 -5.96 -3.20
CA SER A 74 -1.54 -6.32 -4.21
C SER A 74 -1.98 -5.72 -5.54
N ASN A 75 -1.00 -5.35 -6.37
CA ASN A 75 -1.30 -4.83 -7.68
C ASN A 75 -0.27 -5.27 -8.73
N ILE A 76 -0.71 -5.22 -9.98
CA ILE A 76 0.13 -5.45 -11.16
C ILE A 76 0.34 -4.11 -11.85
N SER A 77 1.45 -3.44 -11.57
CA SER A 77 1.76 -2.12 -12.12
C SER A 77 2.86 -2.20 -13.18
N PRO A 78 2.85 -1.31 -14.20
CA PRO A 78 3.99 -1.12 -15.07
C PRO A 78 5.27 -0.86 -14.28
N LYS A 79 6.38 -1.41 -14.76
CA LYS A 79 7.74 -1.23 -14.21
C LYS A 79 8.09 0.24 -13.86
N ARG A 80 7.60 1.19 -14.66
CA ARG A 80 7.87 2.63 -14.51
C ARG A 80 6.94 3.35 -13.54
N THR A 81 5.90 2.69 -13.01
CA THR A 81 4.96 3.30 -12.06
C THR A 81 5.65 3.77 -10.79
N TYR A 82 6.74 3.12 -10.38
CA TYR A 82 7.44 3.42 -9.13
C TYR A 82 8.75 4.21 -9.31
N SER A 83 9.16 4.50 -10.56
CA SER A 83 10.45 5.15 -10.85
C SER A 83 10.57 6.60 -10.36
N GLY A 84 9.50 7.19 -9.82
CA GLY A 84 9.48 8.56 -9.27
C GLY A 84 9.71 8.65 -7.75
N GLY A 85 10.29 7.62 -7.12
CA GLY A 85 10.51 7.61 -5.67
C GLY A 85 9.23 7.33 -4.85
N PHE A 86 8.15 6.94 -5.53
CA PHE A 86 6.87 6.60 -4.89
C PHE A 86 7.04 5.52 -3.82
N ALA A 87 7.90 4.52 -4.05
CA ALA A 87 8.14 3.44 -3.10
C ALA A 87 9.25 3.73 -2.07
N THR A 88 9.57 5.01 -1.80
CA THR A 88 10.63 5.47 -0.85
C THR A 88 12.04 4.95 -1.10
N LEU A 89 12.22 4.23 -2.20
CA LEU A 89 13.49 3.81 -2.73
C LEU A 89 13.52 4.32 -4.17
N HIS A 90 14.64 4.89 -4.60
CA HIS A 90 14.99 4.83 -6.01
C HIS A 90 14.87 3.36 -6.41
N CYS A 91 13.83 2.99 -7.15
CA CYS A 91 13.51 1.59 -7.42
C CYS A 91 14.64 0.90 -8.21
N ASP A 92 15.45 1.69 -8.87
CA ASP A 92 16.77 1.41 -9.46
C ASP A 92 17.80 0.85 -8.47
N ALA A 93 17.57 0.89 -7.15
CA ALA A 93 18.48 0.38 -6.13
C ALA A 93 18.14 -1.03 -5.57
N PHE A 94 16.94 -1.58 -5.84
CA PHE A 94 16.48 -2.84 -5.23
C PHE A 94 16.21 -3.96 -6.23
N PHE A 95 15.80 -3.63 -7.45
CA PHE A 95 15.60 -4.59 -8.53
C PHE A 95 16.27 -4.05 -9.80
N ASP A 96 17.25 -4.78 -10.35
CA ASP A 96 17.69 -4.51 -11.72
C ASP A 96 16.51 -4.80 -12.63
N PHE A 97 15.88 -3.72 -12.99
CA PHE A 97 14.65 -3.67 -13.71
C PHE A 97 14.85 -4.17 -15.14
N ASP A 98 16.08 -4.10 -15.67
CA ASP A 98 16.47 -4.60 -16.98
C ASP A 98 16.92 -6.08 -16.97
N SER A 99 16.96 -6.73 -15.79
CA SER A 99 17.30 -8.15 -15.66
C SER A 99 16.24 -9.11 -16.25
N VAL A 100 14.99 -8.66 -16.38
CA VAL A 100 13.90 -9.44 -16.99
C VAL A 100 13.63 -8.91 -18.40
N LYS A 101 13.91 -9.74 -19.41
CA LYS A 101 13.63 -9.42 -20.81
C LYS A 101 12.13 -9.48 -21.08
N THR A 102 11.58 -8.42 -21.68
CA THR A 102 10.22 -8.37 -22.25
C THR A 102 10.06 -9.25 -23.46
#